data_AF-A0A352FLU1-F1
#
_entry.id   AF-A0A352FLU1-F1
#
_cell.length_a   1.000
_cell.length_b   1.000
_cell.length_c   1.000
_cell.angle_alpha   90.00
_cell.angle_beta   90.00
_cell.angle_gamma   90.00
#
_symmetry.space_group_name_H-M   'P 1'
#
loop_
_entity.id
_entity.type
_entity.pdbx_description
1 polymer ?
#
loop_
_entity_poly.entity_id
_entity_poly.type
_entity_poly.pdbx_seq_one_letter_code
_entity_poly.pdbx_strand_id
1 'polypeptide(L)' 'MKQKSEFENFDSLVSKVLAVPHSVIQKRVAEARELADKNPRKRGPKKKKRPTLTASSRASSARKRRAG' A
#
# COMPACT_ATOMS: atom_id res chain seq x y z
N MET A 1 -33.69 25.47 -18.00
CA MET A 1 -32.46 24.86 -17.45
C MET A 1 -31.51 24.59 -18.61
N LYS A 2 -30.33 25.22 -18.62
CA LYS A 2 -29.39 25.15 -19.75
C LYS A 2 -28.59 23.86 -19.61
N GLN A 3 -28.86 22.87 -20.47
CA GLN A 3 -28.10 21.63 -20.48
C GLN A 3 -26.68 21.96 -20.95
N LYS A 4 -25.68 21.74 -20.09
CA LYS A 4 -24.28 21.86 -20.47
C LYS A 4 -23.94 20.71 -21.40
N SER A 5 -23.28 21.01 -22.50
CA SER A 5 -22.81 20.00 -23.43
C SER A 5 -21.83 19.04 -22.75
N GLU A 6 -21.74 17.82 -23.24
CA GLU A 6 -20.79 16.81 -22.76
C GLU A 6 -19.35 17.34 -22.82
N PHE A 7 -19.06 18.17 -23.82
CA PHE A 7 -17.77 18.83 -23.98
C PHE A 7 -17.46 19.83 -22.86
N GLU A 8 -18.43 20.67 -22.44
CA GLU A 8 -18.23 21.61 -21.33
C GLU A 8 -17.94 20.92 -19.99
N ASN A 9 -18.57 19.74 -19.78
CA ASN A 9 -18.32 18.95 -18.57
C ASN A 9 -16.91 18.34 -18.58
N PHE A 10 -16.47 17.85 -19.74
CA PHE A 10 -15.12 17.33 -19.93
C PHE A 10 -14.07 18.44 -19.74
N ASP A 11 -14.23 19.59 -20.40
CA ASP A 11 -13.29 20.70 -20.35
C ASP A 11 -13.17 21.28 -18.93
N SER A 12 -14.30 21.42 -18.22
CA SER A 12 -14.29 21.85 -16.82
C SER A 12 -13.56 20.85 -15.90
N LEU A 13 -13.69 19.55 -16.17
CA LEU A 13 -13.01 18.51 -15.39
C LEU A 13 -11.51 18.51 -15.68
N VAL A 14 -11.11 18.52 -16.95
CA VAL A 14 -9.70 18.56 -17.37
C VAL A 14 -9.04 19.83 -16.87
N SER A 15 -9.71 20.98 -16.98
CA SER A 15 -9.23 22.25 -16.42
C SER A 15 -8.99 22.16 -14.92
N LYS A 16 -9.87 21.51 -14.14
CA LYS A 16 -9.65 21.31 -12.69
C LYS A 16 -8.51 20.35 -12.38
N VAL A 17 -8.35 19.29 -13.17
CA VAL A 17 -7.28 18.30 -12.99
C VAL A 17 -5.92 18.89 -13.37
N LEU A 18 -5.85 19.66 -14.46
CA LEU A 18 -4.64 20.32 -14.94
C LEU A 18 -4.35 21.66 -14.25
N ALA A 19 -5.33 22.26 -13.56
CA ALA A 19 -5.14 23.50 -12.79
C ALA A 19 -4.13 23.35 -11.65
N VAL A 20 -3.82 22.12 -11.24
CA VAL A 20 -2.73 21.85 -10.30
C VAL A 20 -1.50 21.43 -11.09
N PRO A 21 -0.45 22.27 -11.17
CA PRO A 21 0.80 21.89 -11.80
C PRO A 21 1.35 20.62 -11.17
N HIS A 22 1.94 19.74 -12.00
CA HIS A 22 2.53 18.49 -11.53
C HIS A 22 3.56 18.70 -10.40
N SER A 23 4.28 19.82 -10.42
CA SER A 23 5.22 20.22 -9.37
C SER A 23 4.57 20.40 -7.99
N VAL A 24 3.32 20.89 -7.94
CA VAL A 24 2.56 21.04 -6.69
C VAL A 24 2.11 19.67 -6.16
N ILE A 25 1.72 18.76 -7.06
CA ILE A 25 1.38 17.37 -6.68
C ILE A 25 2.59 16.69 -6.04
N GLN A 26 3.78 16.83 -6.64
CA GLN A 26 5.01 16.26 -6.09
C GLN A 26 5.36 16.82 -4.71
N LYS A 27 5.24 18.13 -4.51
CA LYS A 27 5.44 18.76 -3.19
C LYS A 27 4.51 18.16 -2.14
N ARG A 28 3.21 18.06 -2.44
CA ARG A 28 2.21 17.46 -1.53
C ARG A 28 2.50 15.99 -1.23
N VAL A 29 2.96 15.22 -2.22
CA VAL A 29 3.35 13.81 -2.00
C VAL A 29 4.57 13.71 -1.10
N ALA A 30 5.57 14.60 -1.25
CA ALA A 30 6.73 14.65 -0.38
C ALA A 30 6.34 14.98 1.07
N GLU A 31 5.54 16.02 1.28
CA GLU A 31 5.01 16.41 2.60
C GLU A 31 4.22 15.26 3.26
N ALA A 32 3.35 14.58 2.49
CA ALA A 32 2.60 13.44 2.99
C ALA A 32 3.50 12.25 3.39
N ARG A 33 4.61 12.03 2.66
CA ARG A 33 5.60 11.01 3.02
C ARG A 33 6.32 11.34 4.32
N GLU A 34 6.75 12.59 4.50
CA GLU A 34 7.40 13.04 5.74
C GLU A 34 6.49 12.89 6.96
N LEU A 35 5.23 13.30 6.84
CA LEU A 35 4.22 13.14 7.89
C LEU A 35 3.98 11.67 8.21
N ALA A 36 3.94 10.82 7.18
CA ALA A 36 3.80 9.39 7.37
C ALA A 36 5.03 8.82 8.10
N ASP A 37 6.25 9.20 7.73
CA ASP A 37 7.48 8.69 8.36
C ASP A 37 7.61 9.10 9.83
N LYS A 38 7.08 10.27 10.20
CA LYS A 38 6.99 10.73 11.59
C LYS A 38 5.89 10.02 12.41
N ASN A 39 4.99 9.26 11.78
CA ASN A 39 3.88 8.64 12.50
C ASN A 39 4.34 7.37 13.26
N PRO A 40 4.32 7.37 14.60
CA PRO A 40 4.75 6.22 15.40
C PRO A 40 3.85 5.00 15.26
N ARG A 41 2.62 5.18 14.73
CA ARG A 41 1.68 4.09 14.39
C ARG A 41 1.87 3.57 12.97
N LYS A 42 2.76 4.15 12.16
CA LYS A 42 3.03 3.66 10.80
C LYS A 42 3.70 2.29 10.92
N ARG A 43 2.89 1.27 10.74
CA ARG A 43 3.30 -0.12 10.83
C ARG A 43 4.28 -0.39 9.68
N GLY A 44 5.46 -0.90 9.99
CA GLY A 44 6.40 -1.37 8.98
C GLY A 44 5.80 -2.49 8.12
N PRO A 45 6.50 -2.93 7.06
CA PRO A 45 6.06 -4.02 6.20
C PRO A 45 5.50 -5.19 7.02
N LYS A 46 4.29 -5.65 6.68
CA LYS A 46 3.61 -6.72 7.42
C LYS A 46 4.56 -7.90 7.58
N LYS A 47 4.95 -8.20 8.82
CA LYS A 47 5.87 -9.31 9.12
C LYS A 47 5.35 -10.56 8.42
N LYS A 48 6.18 -11.19 7.59
CA LYS A 48 5.87 -12.51 7.01
C LYS A 48 5.68 -13.45 8.19
N LYS A 49 4.50 -14.08 8.30
CA LYS A 49 4.28 -15.12 9.31
C LYS A 49 5.27 -16.25 8.99
N ARG A 50 6.13 -16.62 9.94
CA ARG A 50 6.85 -17.90 9.84
C ARG A 50 5.79 -19.00 9.78
N PRO A 51 5.90 -20.00 8.89
CA PRO A 51 5.04 -21.15 8.97
C PRO A 51 5.25 -21.78 10.35
N THR A 52 4.20 -21.79 11.17
CA THR A 52 4.21 -22.51 12.44
C THR A 52 4.43 -23.97 12.09
N LEU A 53 5.59 -24.51 12.46
CA LEU A 53 5.83 -25.94 12.39
C LEU A 53 4.72 -26.61 13.20
N THR A 54 3.74 -27.17 12.51
CA THR A 54 2.70 -27.98 13.13
C THR A 54 3.40 -29.17 13.82
N ALA A 55 2.84 -29.62 14.94
CA ALA A 55 3.42 -30.65 15.81
C ALA A 55 3.79 -31.98 15.10
N SER A 56 3.35 -32.15 13.84
CA SER A 56 3.70 -33.25 12.94
C SER A 56 5.20 -33.35 12.61
N SER A 57 5.96 -32.24 12.62
CA SER A 57 7.40 -32.27 12.25
C SER A 57 8.36 -32.79 13.34
N ARG A 58 7.91 -32.95 14.60
CA ARG A 58 8.73 -33.57 15.66
C ARG A 58 8.69 -35.10 15.63
N ALA A 59 7.69 -35.70 14.98
CA ALA A 59 7.53 -37.15 14.92
C ALA A 59 8.49 -37.83 13.91
N SER A 60 8.91 -37.11 12.88
CA SER A 60 9.79 -37.64 11.82
C SER A 60 11.28 -37.63 12.19
N SER A 61 11.74 -36.78 13.12
CA SER A 61 13.13 -36.81 13.60
C SER A 61 13.38 -37.89 14.65
N ALA A 62 12.36 -38.27 15.43
CA ALA A 62 12.46 -39.31 16.45
C ALA A 62 12.54 -40.71 15.83
N ARG A 63 11.90 -40.93 14.68
CA ARG A 63 11.91 -42.24 13.99
C ARG A 63 13.26 -42.60 13.39
N LYS A 64 14.06 -41.61 12.99
CA LYS A 64 15.37 -41.84 12.37
C LYS A 64 16.49 -42.18 13.37
N ARG A 65 16.27 -41.98 14.68
CA ARG A 65 17.25 -42.31 15.73
C ARG A 65 17.09 -43.71 16.34
N ARG A 66 16.08 -44.47 15.93
CA ARG A 66 15.81 -45.85 16.41
C ARG A 66 16.21 -46.95 15.42
N ALA A 67 16.76 -46.60 14.26
CA ALA A 67 17.14 -47.52 13.19
C ALA A 67 18.66 -47.55 12.96
N GLY A 68 19.45 -47.37 14.03
CA GLY A 68 20.90 -47.52 14.05
C GLY A 68 21.32 -48.34 15.24
#